data_AF-A0A957TFS9-F1
#
_entry.id   AF-A0A957TFS9-F1
#
_cell.length_a   1.000
_cell.length_b   1.000
_cell.length_c   1.000
_cell.angle_alpha   90.00
_cell.angle_beta   90.00
_cell.angle_gamma   90.00
#
_symmetry.space_group_name_H-M   'P 1'
#
loop_
_entity.id
_entity.type
_entity.pdbx_description
1 polymer ?
#
loop_
_entity_poly.entity_id
_entity_poly.type
_entity_poly.pdbx_seq_one_letter_code
_entity_poly.pdbx_strand_id
1 'polypeptide(L)'
;MEVSRIENLPPPPGIINSIRAGFDAIASHITVILLPLLLNLLLWLGPRLRVEELFKSIQSDLVLFWKTAQIPMDQIQTMLDAYDEMSKTVNLFALIRTLPIGISSLFTPSEKMITTPLGTPAIWQASVLNFPLWLFVLVLIGWVGGALYFRYVAGAALAEKITMIRSSQAVIQTILISVLCNLILFAISMPIFLILFVAMQISAILANLIVLFLALGSVWVIVPIFFWAHGVFLDQQNVLTSILSSFQLTRFTLPTSSLFVLTVFLLSYGLSFLWRIPAQDSWLTLVGIFGHSFVTTALLASSFIYYYDMSTWVRAVLEKIRPNNVIKQA
;
A
#
# COMPACT_ATOMS: atom_id res chain seq x y z
N MET A 1 11.59 6.09 -45.03
CA MET A 1 10.61 5.06 -44.60
C MET A 1 10.49 4.91 -43.09
N GLU A 2 11.45 5.36 -42.27
CA GLU A 2 11.30 5.34 -40.79
C GLU A 2 10.38 6.45 -40.26
N VAL A 3 10.40 7.64 -40.87
CA VAL A 3 9.60 8.80 -40.42
C VAL A 3 8.08 8.54 -40.48
N SER A 4 7.60 7.82 -41.51
CA SER A 4 6.17 7.50 -41.67
C SER A 4 5.65 6.43 -40.69
N ARG A 5 6.52 5.69 -40.00
CA ARG A 5 6.11 4.73 -38.96
C ARG A 5 5.82 5.40 -37.62
N ILE A 6 6.53 6.49 -37.30
CA ILE A 6 6.36 7.24 -36.06
C ILE A 6 5.03 8.02 -36.07
N GLU A 7 4.61 8.49 -37.25
CA GLU A 7 3.37 9.26 -37.47
C GLU A 7 2.08 8.45 -37.19
N ASN A 8 2.16 7.12 -37.13
CA ASN A 8 1.00 6.23 -36.95
C ASN A 8 1.01 5.47 -35.61
N LEU A 9 1.68 5.98 -34.59
CA LEU A 9 1.62 5.41 -33.24
C LEU A 9 0.31 5.83 -32.56
N PRO A 10 -0.44 4.90 -31.94
CA PRO A 10 -1.61 5.27 -31.15
C PRO A 10 -1.17 6.19 -29.99
N PRO A 11 -1.98 7.18 -29.60
CA PRO A 11 -1.66 8.00 -28.43
C PRO A 11 -1.61 7.13 -27.17
N PRO A 12 -0.76 7.47 -26.18
CA PRO A 12 -0.72 6.75 -24.92
C PRO A 12 -2.08 6.88 -24.18
N PRO A 13 -2.48 5.86 -23.40
CA PRO A 13 -3.70 5.92 -22.60
C PRO A 13 -3.76 7.12 -21.66
N GLY A 14 -4.92 7.75 -21.57
CA GLY A 14 -5.14 8.93 -20.74
C GLY A 14 -5.32 8.59 -19.25
N ILE A 15 -4.64 9.34 -18.39
CA ILE A 15 -4.74 9.25 -16.92
C ILE A 15 -6.20 9.46 -16.46
N ILE A 16 -6.83 10.55 -16.91
CA ILE A 16 -8.21 10.90 -16.52
C ILE A 16 -9.20 9.82 -16.98
N ASN A 17 -9.02 9.29 -18.18
CA ASN A 17 -9.87 8.23 -18.72
C ASN A 17 -9.76 6.95 -17.88
N SER A 18 -8.55 6.58 -17.47
CA SER A 18 -8.32 5.41 -16.60
C SER A 18 -8.95 5.60 -15.22
N ILE A 19 -8.84 6.82 -14.66
CA ILE A 19 -9.49 7.16 -13.38
C ILE A 19 -11.00 7.03 -13.52
N ARG A 20 -11.60 7.74 -14.48
CA ARG A 20 -13.04 7.69 -14.76
C ARG A 20 -13.54 6.26 -14.95
N ALA A 21 -12.86 5.48 -15.78
CA ALA A 21 -13.24 4.09 -16.05
C ALA A 21 -13.20 3.21 -14.79
N GLY A 22 -12.25 3.44 -13.87
CA GLY A 22 -12.21 2.73 -12.58
C GLY A 22 -13.39 3.09 -11.68
N PHE A 23 -13.78 4.36 -11.63
CA PHE A 23 -14.99 4.79 -10.91
C PHE A 23 -16.27 4.19 -11.53
N ASP A 24 -16.40 4.21 -12.86
CA ASP A 24 -17.54 3.62 -13.57
C ASP A 24 -17.61 2.09 -13.33
N ALA A 25 -16.47 1.41 -13.32
CA ALA A 25 -16.39 -0.04 -13.05
C ALA A 25 -16.82 -0.40 -11.62
N ILE A 26 -16.41 0.38 -10.61
CA ILE A 26 -16.82 0.13 -9.23
C ILE A 26 -18.25 0.58 -8.96
N ALA A 27 -18.74 1.64 -9.61
CA ALA A 27 -20.14 2.04 -9.53
C ALA A 27 -21.09 0.96 -10.07
N SER A 28 -20.71 0.29 -11.17
CA SER A 28 -21.47 -0.84 -11.73
C SER A 28 -21.34 -2.14 -10.92
N HIS A 29 -20.31 -2.27 -10.08
CA HIS A 29 -20.04 -3.45 -9.26
C HIS A 29 -19.81 -3.07 -7.79
N ILE A 30 -20.77 -2.35 -7.21
CA ILE A 30 -20.62 -1.74 -5.88
C ILE A 30 -20.32 -2.76 -4.77
N THR A 31 -20.70 -4.03 -4.94
CA THR A 31 -20.43 -5.11 -3.99
C THR A 31 -18.94 -5.35 -3.72
N VAL A 32 -18.05 -4.93 -4.63
CA VAL A 32 -16.59 -5.08 -4.47
C VAL A 32 -16.04 -4.26 -3.30
N ILE A 33 -16.72 -3.18 -2.90
CA ILE A 33 -16.32 -2.34 -1.76
C ILE A 33 -16.58 -3.01 -0.40
N LEU A 34 -17.28 -4.15 -0.37
CA LEU A 34 -17.72 -4.79 0.87
C LEU A 34 -16.54 -5.18 1.76
N LEU A 35 -15.41 -5.59 1.18
CA LEU A 35 -14.24 -5.98 1.96
C LEU A 35 -13.57 -4.80 2.69
N PRO A 36 -13.21 -3.67 2.04
CA PRO A 36 -12.75 -2.49 2.77
C PRO A 36 -13.82 -1.95 3.72
N LEU A 37 -15.11 -2.00 3.37
CA LEU A 37 -16.18 -1.57 4.26
C LEU A 37 -16.22 -2.39 5.55
N LEU A 38 -16.15 -3.72 5.46
CA LEU A 38 -16.11 -4.60 6.63
C LEU A 38 -14.86 -4.39 7.48
N LEU A 39 -13.68 -4.23 6.86
CA LEU A 39 -12.46 -3.95 7.60
C LEU A 39 -12.56 -2.62 8.35
N ASN A 40 -13.09 -1.59 7.71
CA ASN A 40 -13.30 -0.29 8.35
C ASN A 40 -14.29 -0.38 9.51
N LEU A 41 -15.41 -1.08 9.35
CA LEU A 41 -16.37 -1.30 10.44
C LEU A 41 -15.74 -2.07 11.60
N LEU A 42 -14.92 -3.09 11.31
CA LEU A 42 -14.17 -3.83 12.33
C LEU A 42 -13.19 -2.92 13.08
N LEU A 43 -12.44 -2.09 12.38
CA LEU A 43 -11.46 -1.18 13.00
C LEU A 43 -12.14 0.02 13.70
N TRP A 44 -13.37 0.34 13.33
CA TRP A 44 -14.15 1.42 13.92
C TRP A 44 -14.89 0.96 15.18
N LEU A 45 -15.73 -0.09 15.07
CA LEU A 45 -16.63 -0.53 16.14
C LEU A 45 -16.11 -1.76 16.90
N GLY A 46 -15.13 -2.47 16.36
CA GLY A 46 -14.62 -3.70 16.94
C GLY A 46 -13.71 -3.50 18.15
N PRO A 47 -13.24 -4.62 18.73
CA PRO A 47 -12.32 -4.60 19.87
C PRO A 47 -10.97 -3.98 19.50
N ARG A 48 -10.24 -3.52 20.52
CA ARG A 48 -8.89 -2.96 20.40
C ARG A 48 -7.89 -3.97 20.95
N LEU A 49 -7.00 -4.49 20.10
CA LEU A 49 -5.92 -5.35 20.56
C LEU A 49 -4.68 -4.49 20.84
N ARG A 50 -4.39 -4.27 22.13
CA ARG A 50 -3.33 -3.39 22.63
C ARG A 50 -2.09 -4.15 23.06
N VAL A 51 -0.99 -3.42 23.24
CA VAL A 51 0.33 -3.95 23.65
C VAL A 51 0.82 -3.33 24.96
N GLU A 52 -0.08 -2.79 25.77
CA GLU A 52 0.27 -2.10 27.02
C GLU A 52 0.90 -3.08 28.02
N GLU A 53 0.30 -4.26 28.18
CA GLU A 53 0.83 -5.31 29.07
C GLU A 53 2.19 -5.83 28.60
N LEU A 54 2.35 -6.02 27.28
CA LEU A 54 3.63 -6.37 26.67
C LEU A 54 4.71 -5.34 27.06
N PHE A 55 4.43 -4.04 26.89
CA PHE A 55 5.39 -2.99 27.20
C PHE A 55 5.74 -2.94 28.69
N LYS A 56 4.73 -2.96 29.56
CA LYS A 56 4.94 -2.98 31.02
C LYS A 56 5.80 -4.17 31.46
N SER A 57 5.63 -5.34 30.83
CA SER A 57 6.39 -6.54 31.16
C SER A 57 7.88 -6.44 30.82
N ILE A 58 8.27 -5.63 29.83
CA ILE A 58 9.66 -5.48 29.38
C ILE A 58 10.30 -4.15 29.83
N GLN A 59 9.51 -3.25 30.42
CA GLN A 59 9.92 -1.89 30.74
C GLN A 59 11.14 -1.84 31.68
N SER A 60 11.17 -2.67 32.72
CA SER A 60 12.29 -2.72 33.66
C SER A 60 13.62 -3.08 32.97
N ASP A 61 13.55 -4.04 32.05
CA ASP A 61 14.71 -4.55 31.34
C ASP A 61 15.23 -3.52 30.32
N LEU A 62 14.31 -2.81 29.65
CA LEU A 62 14.65 -1.70 28.77
C LEU A 62 15.34 -0.55 29.53
N VAL A 63 14.81 -0.18 30.70
CA VAL A 63 15.41 0.87 31.53
C VAL A 63 16.80 0.45 32.01
N LEU A 64 16.99 -0.80 32.41
CA LEU A 64 18.30 -1.33 32.78
C LEU A 64 19.27 -1.24 31.59
N PHE A 65 18.86 -1.70 30.41
CA PHE A 65 19.66 -1.64 29.19
C PHE A 65 20.10 -0.21 28.84
N TRP A 66 19.19 0.76 28.87
CA TRP A 66 19.52 2.15 28.56
C TRP A 66 20.43 2.81 29.61
N LYS A 67 20.26 2.47 30.88
CA LYS A 67 21.19 2.90 31.94
C LYS A 67 22.59 2.33 31.70
N THR A 68 22.70 1.06 31.34
CA THR A 68 23.99 0.44 30.97
C THR A 68 24.61 1.10 29.74
N ALA A 69 23.79 1.54 28.78
CA ALA A 69 24.21 2.31 27.61
C ALA A 69 24.53 3.80 27.91
N GLN A 70 24.52 4.21 29.18
CA GLN A 70 24.81 5.58 29.63
C GLN A 70 23.88 6.66 29.03
N ILE A 71 22.64 6.29 28.71
CA ILE A 71 21.64 7.26 28.25
C ILE A 71 21.20 8.12 29.45
N PRO A 72 21.15 9.46 29.31
CA PRO A 72 20.68 10.37 30.36
C PRO A 72 19.26 10.04 30.86
N MET A 73 19.02 10.19 32.16
CA MET A 73 17.75 9.76 32.78
C MET A 73 16.53 10.56 32.29
N ASP A 74 16.73 11.83 31.96
CA ASP A 74 15.73 12.70 31.32
C ASP A 74 15.33 12.20 29.91
N GLN A 75 16.29 11.71 29.13
CA GLN A 75 16.02 11.11 27.83
C GLN A 75 15.30 9.76 27.96
N ILE A 76 15.70 8.93 28.94
CA ILE A 76 15.00 7.67 29.24
C ILE A 76 13.54 7.95 29.60
N GLN A 77 13.27 8.94 30.45
CA GLN A 77 11.90 9.29 30.83
C GLN A 77 11.08 9.74 29.62
N THR A 78 11.67 10.59 28.76
CA THR A 78 11.03 11.05 27.52
C THR A 78 10.67 9.87 26.61
N MET A 79 11.55 8.87 26.49
CA MET A 79 11.26 7.65 25.73
C MET A 79 10.14 6.84 26.36
N LEU A 80 10.15 6.65 27.68
CA LEU A 80 9.10 5.91 28.40
C LEU A 80 7.72 6.56 28.24
N ASP A 81 7.63 7.88 28.33
CA ASP A 81 6.38 8.63 28.15
C ASP A 81 5.86 8.46 26.72
N ALA A 82 6.74 8.52 25.71
CA ALA A 82 6.39 8.26 24.32
C ALA A 82 5.90 6.82 24.09
N TYR A 83 6.53 5.83 24.73
CA TYR A 83 6.08 4.44 24.65
C TYR A 83 4.74 4.21 25.35
N ASP A 84 4.51 4.83 26.50
CA ASP A 84 3.23 4.73 27.21
C ASP A 84 2.09 5.32 26.36
N GLU A 85 2.29 6.50 25.76
CA GLU A 85 1.32 7.10 24.84
C GLU A 85 1.08 6.23 23.60
N MET A 86 2.14 5.71 22.99
CA MET A 86 2.03 4.84 21.82
C MET A 86 1.29 3.52 22.16
N SER A 87 1.63 2.87 23.27
CA SER A 87 1.07 1.58 23.65
C SER A 87 -0.45 1.63 23.88
N LYS A 88 -0.97 2.78 24.32
CA LYS A 88 -2.40 3.05 24.56
C LYS A 88 -3.18 3.34 23.28
N THR A 89 -2.50 3.78 22.23
CA THR A 89 -3.12 4.23 20.98
C THR A 89 -3.00 3.22 19.85
N VAL A 90 -2.05 2.29 19.94
CA VAL A 90 -1.87 1.24 18.94
C VAL A 90 -2.96 0.18 19.03
N ASN A 91 -3.65 -0.03 17.91
CA ASN A 91 -4.53 -1.19 17.72
C ASN A 91 -3.89 -2.18 16.75
N LEU A 92 -3.46 -3.34 17.24
CA LEU A 92 -2.82 -4.38 16.43
C LEU A 92 -3.72 -4.91 15.32
N PHE A 93 -5.06 -4.85 15.44
CA PHE A 93 -5.96 -5.24 14.34
C PHE A 93 -5.72 -4.41 13.06
N ALA A 94 -5.16 -3.21 13.18
CA ALA A 94 -4.78 -2.42 12.02
C ALA A 94 -3.69 -3.08 11.15
N LEU A 95 -2.98 -4.10 11.65
CA LEU A 95 -2.03 -4.91 10.88
C LEU A 95 -2.67 -5.72 9.75
N ILE A 96 -4.00 -5.90 9.77
CA ILE A 96 -4.75 -6.46 8.64
C ILE A 96 -4.61 -5.57 7.39
N ARG A 97 -4.34 -4.27 7.57
CA ARG A 97 -3.98 -3.35 6.48
C ARG A 97 -2.53 -3.57 6.07
N THR A 98 -2.30 -4.53 5.19
CA THR A 98 -0.97 -4.91 4.69
C THR A 98 -0.50 -4.05 3.51
N LEU A 99 0.82 -4.05 3.27
CA LEU A 99 1.48 -3.45 2.12
C LEU A 99 2.37 -4.49 1.41
N PRO A 100 2.57 -4.40 0.09
CA PRO A 100 1.98 -3.44 -0.86
C PRO A 100 0.56 -3.84 -1.32
N ILE A 101 0.18 -5.11 -1.12
CA ILE A 101 -1.14 -5.65 -1.44
C ILE A 101 -1.89 -5.82 -0.12
N GLY A 102 -3.01 -5.12 0.03
CA GLY A 102 -3.82 -5.13 1.25
C GLY A 102 -5.15 -4.45 1.05
N ILE A 103 -6.02 -4.57 2.06
CA ILE A 103 -7.34 -3.94 2.05
C ILE A 103 -7.18 -2.49 2.52
N SER A 104 -7.75 -1.54 1.76
CA SER A 104 -7.75 -0.13 2.12
C SER A 104 -8.59 0.12 3.38
N SER A 105 -8.10 0.98 4.28
CA SER A 105 -8.79 1.37 5.50
C SER A 105 -8.59 2.86 5.79
N LEU A 106 -9.67 3.49 6.24
CA LEU A 106 -9.72 4.87 6.70
C LEU A 106 -8.98 5.02 8.02
N PHE A 107 -9.02 4.02 8.90
CA PHE A 107 -8.36 4.06 10.21
C PHE A 107 -6.92 3.57 10.12
N THR A 108 -6.02 4.25 10.82
CA THR A 108 -4.59 3.91 10.90
C THR A 108 -4.23 3.25 12.23
N PRO A 109 -3.08 2.57 12.33
CA PRO A 109 -2.69 1.86 13.54
C PRO A 109 -2.59 2.71 14.80
N SER A 110 -2.36 4.02 14.69
CA SER A 110 -2.04 4.93 15.80
C SER A 110 -3.07 6.04 16.00
N GLU A 111 -4.31 5.86 15.58
CA GLU A 111 -5.37 6.84 15.84
C GLU A 111 -5.86 6.77 17.29
N LYS A 112 -5.92 7.92 17.96
CA LYS A 112 -6.46 8.12 19.33
C LYS A 112 -7.98 7.91 19.34
N MET A 113 -8.42 6.70 19.06
CA MET A 113 -9.83 6.34 19.05
C MET A 113 -10.24 5.83 20.43
N ILE A 114 -10.66 6.79 21.27
CA ILE A 114 -11.00 6.56 22.69
C ILE A 114 -12.44 6.05 22.84
N THR A 115 -13.34 6.52 21.97
CA THR A 115 -14.77 6.21 22.00
C THR A 115 -15.31 5.91 20.60
N THR A 116 -16.38 5.13 20.55
CA THR A 116 -17.18 4.83 19.36
C THR A 116 -18.62 5.30 19.61
N PRO A 117 -19.50 5.37 18.59
CA PRO A 117 -20.92 5.63 18.83
C PRO A 117 -21.61 4.57 19.72
N LEU A 118 -21.01 3.37 19.85
CA LEU A 118 -21.45 2.30 20.73
C LEU A 118 -20.86 2.41 22.16
N GLY A 119 -20.11 3.47 22.44
CA GLY A 119 -19.40 3.68 23.71
C GLY A 119 -17.94 3.24 23.65
N THR A 120 -17.39 2.84 24.80
CA THR A 120 -16.00 2.41 24.93
C THR A 120 -15.82 1.01 24.35
N PRO A 121 -14.94 0.80 23.36
CA PRO A 121 -14.73 -0.50 22.75
C PRO A 121 -14.05 -1.47 23.73
N ALA A 122 -14.30 -2.78 23.57
CA ALA A 122 -13.62 -3.80 24.36
C ALA A 122 -12.11 -3.79 24.09
N ILE A 123 -11.30 -3.87 25.14
CA ILE A 123 -9.84 -3.88 25.05
C ILE A 123 -9.32 -5.30 25.30
N TRP A 124 -8.58 -5.83 24.35
CA TRP A 124 -7.82 -7.07 24.46
C TRP A 124 -6.35 -6.74 24.58
N GLN A 125 -5.62 -7.46 25.42
CA GLN A 125 -4.19 -7.22 25.64
C GLN A 125 -3.37 -8.35 25.03
N ALA A 126 -2.34 -7.96 24.27
CA ALA A 126 -1.29 -8.85 23.83
C ALA A 126 -0.21 -8.91 24.93
N SER A 127 0.09 -10.13 25.35
CA SER A 127 1.20 -10.50 26.23
C SER A 127 2.45 -10.84 25.42
N VAL A 128 3.60 -10.97 26.09
CA VAL A 128 4.87 -11.42 25.48
C VAL A 128 4.71 -12.74 24.71
N LEU A 129 3.93 -13.69 25.23
CA LEU A 129 3.80 -15.04 24.66
C LEU A 129 2.90 -15.08 23.42
N ASN A 130 1.77 -14.37 23.42
CA ASN A 130 0.81 -14.41 22.32
C ASN A 130 1.04 -13.31 21.27
N PHE A 131 1.87 -12.31 21.55
CA PHE A 131 2.15 -11.21 20.61
C PHE A 131 2.69 -11.69 19.25
N PRO A 132 3.69 -12.59 19.17
CA PRO A 132 4.17 -13.10 17.88
C PRO A 132 3.08 -13.84 17.08
N LEU A 133 2.21 -14.58 17.78
CA LEU A 133 1.09 -15.28 17.15
C LEU A 133 0.08 -14.28 16.57
N TRP A 134 -0.27 -13.23 17.32
CA TRP A 134 -1.14 -12.16 16.83
C TRP A 134 -0.56 -11.48 15.59
N LEU A 135 0.74 -11.13 15.61
CA LEU A 135 1.40 -10.56 14.44
C LEU A 135 1.27 -11.48 13.22
N PHE A 136 1.61 -12.75 13.38
CA PHE A 136 1.57 -13.73 12.29
C PHE A 136 0.15 -13.87 11.72
N VAL A 137 -0.85 -14.07 12.59
CA VAL A 137 -2.24 -14.30 12.18
C VAL A 137 -2.84 -13.06 11.51
N LEU A 138 -2.64 -11.87 12.07
CA LEU A 138 -3.23 -10.64 11.52
C LEU A 138 -2.63 -10.27 10.16
N VAL A 139 -1.32 -10.42 10.01
CA VAL A 139 -0.64 -10.19 8.72
C VAL A 139 -1.09 -11.23 7.69
N LEU A 140 -1.23 -12.50 8.07
CA LEU A 140 -1.71 -13.54 7.18
C LEU A 140 -3.15 -13.28 6.71
N ILE A 141 -4.03 -12.88 7.63
CA ILE A 141 -5.41 -12.46 7.31
C ILE A 141 -5.39 -11.26 6.35
N GLY A 142 -4.53 -10.28 6.61
CA GLY A 142 -4.34 -9.13 5.73
C GLY A 142 -3.91 -9.50 4.31
N TRP A 143 -2.94 -10.41 4.16
CA TRP A 143 -2.50 -10.90 2.86
C TRP A 143 -3.56 -11.72 2.12
N VAL A 144 -4.27 -12.61 2.82
CA VAL A 144 -5.38 -13.38 2.22
C VAL A 144 -6.50 -12.43 1.79
N GLY A 145 -6.90 -11.51 2.67
CA GLY A 145 -7.91 -10.51 2.39
C GLY A 145 -7.52 -9.60 1.23
N GLY A 146 -6.28 -9.10 1.21
CA GLY A 146 -5.72 -8.29 0.14
C GLY A 146 -5.68 -9.02 -1.21
N ALA A 147 -5.32 -10.31 -1.20
CA ALA A 147 -5.32 -11.14 -2.41
C ALA A 147 -6.73 -11.26 -3.02
N LEU A 148 -7.73 -11.55 -2.18
CA LEU A 148 -9.13 -11.65 -2.61
C LEU A 148 -9.65 -10.29 -3.08
N TYR A 149 -9.33 -9.22 -2.35
CA TYR A 149 -9.68 -7.85 -2.71
C TYR A 149 -9.17 -7.47 -4.09
N PHE A 150 -7.86 -7.59 -4.34
CA PHE A 150 -7.24 -7.26 -5.62
C PHE A 150 -7.80 -8.12 -6.75
N ARG A 151 -8.05 -9.40 -6.50
CA ARG A 151 -8.68 -10.30 -7.47
C ARG A 151 -10.09 -9.84 -7.86
N TYR A 152 -10.94 -9.49 -6.89
CA TYR A 152 -12.30 -9.02 -7.17
C TYR A 152 -12.30 -7.66 -7.87
N VAL A 153 -11.40 -6.75 -7.47
CA VAL A 153 -11.27 -5.44 -8.11
C VAL A 153 -10.77 -5.58 -9.54
N ALA A 154 -9.77 -6.40 -9.81
CA ALA A 154 -9.29 -6.67 -11.17
C ALA A 154 -10.41 -7.27 -12.05
N GLY A 155 -11.17 -8.23 -11.51
CA GLY A 155 -12.31 -8.84 -12.20
C GLY A 155 -13.42 -7.85 -12.54
N ALA A 156 -13.74 -6.92 -11.65
CA ALA A 156 -14.73 -5.87 -11.90
C ALA A 156 -14.23 -4.78 -12.86
N ALA A 157 -12.94 -4.43 -12.77
CA ALA A 157 -12.33 -3.38 -13.59
C ALA A 157 -12.18 -3.76 -15.06
N LEU A 158 -11.91 -5.04 -15.33
CA LEU A 158 -11.61 -5.56 -16.66
C LEU A 158 -12.46 -6.80 -16.98
N ALA A 159 -13.72 -6.77 -16.56
CA ALA A 159 -14.70 -7.83 -16.83
C ALA A 159 -14.64 -8.25 -18.30
N GLU A 160 -14.63 -9.57 -18.54
CA GLU A 160 -14.56 -10.21 -19.87
C GLU A 160 -13.25 -10.01 -20.66
N LYS A 161 -12.39 -9.05 -20.29
CA LYS A 161 -11.10 -8.82 -20.96
C LYS A 161 -9.98 -9.72 -20.44
N ILE A 162 -10.12 -10.22 -19.22
CA ILE A 162 -9.08 -11.03 -18.55
C ILE A 162 -9.62 -12.36 -18.04
N THR A 163 -8.74 -13.34 -17.95
CA THR A 163 -9.02 -14.59 -17.25
C THR A 163 -8.62 -14.43 -15.78
N MET A 164 -9.59 -14.52 -14.87
CA MET A 164 -9.31 -14.35 -13.44
C MET A 164 -8.35 -15.43 -12.92
N ILE A 165 -7.29 -14.99 -12.25
CA ILE A 165 -6.40 -15.86 -11.49
C ILE A 165 -7.19 -16.71 -10.46
N ARG A 166 -6.76 -17.95 -10.24
CA ARG A 166 -7.34 -18.82 -9.20
C ARG A 166 -7.11 -18.22 -7.81
N SER A 167 -8.09 -18.32 -6.92
CA SER A 167 -8.00 -17.71 -5.57
C SER A 167 -6.79 -18.20 -4.78
N SER A 168 -6.46 -19.50 -4.84
CA SER A 168 -5.27 -20.04 -4.17
C SER A 168 -3.97 -19.46 -4.72
N GLN A 169 -3.87 -19.32 -6.04
CA GLN A 169 -2.71 -18.73 -6.69
C GLN A 169 -2.60 -17.24 -6.37
N ALA A 170 -3.70 -16.50 -6.36
CA ALA A 170 -3.74 -15.09 -5.95
C ALA A 170 -3.19 -14.90 -4.53
N VAL A 171 -3.61 -15.75 -3.59
CA VAL A 171 -3.13 -15.74 -2.20
C VAL A 171 -1.62 -16.02 -2.14
N ILE A 172 -1.15 -17.09 -2.78
CA ILE A 172 0.27 -17.45 -2.78
C ILE A 172 1.11 -16.32 -3.37
N GLN A 173 0.75 -15.80 -4.56
CA GLN A 173 1.52 -14.73 -5.21
C GLN A 173 1.49 -13.43 -4.39
N THR A 174 0.37 -13.12 -3.73
CA THR A 174 0.27 -11.96 -2.83
C THR A 174 1.20 -12.08 -1.63
N ILE A 175 1.27 -13.26 -1.01
CA ILE A 175 2.19 -13.54 0.09
C ILE A 175 3.63 -13.37 -0.40
N LEU A 176 4.00 -13.97 -1.54
CA LEU A 176 5.36 -13.86 -2.08
C LEU A 176 5.74 -12.41 -2.41
N ILE A 177 4.87 -11.67 -3.10
CA ILE A 177 5.09 -10.24 -3.40
C ILE A 177 5.26 -9.44 -2.11
N SER A 178 4.40 -9.68 -1.12
CA SER A 178 4.41 -8.91 0.12
C SER A 178 5.65 -9.21 0.95
N VAL A 179 6.03 -10.48 1.11
CA VAL A 179 7.29 -10.87 1.77
C VAL A 179 8.49 -10.25 1.07
N LEU A 180 8.59 -10.40 -0.26
CA LEU A 180 9.70 -9.85 -1.04
C LEU A 180 9.78 -8.32 -0.92
N CYS A 181 8.64 -7.63 -1.05
CA CYS A 181 8.57 -6.18 -0.93
C CYS A 181 9.00 -5.70 0.45
N ASN A 182 8.50 -6.33 1.52
CA ASN A 182 8.90 -5.99 2.88
C ASN A 182 10.40 -6.27 3.14
N LEU A 183 10.95 -7.37 2.61
CA LEU A 183 12.39 -7.65 2.71
C LEU A 183 13.23 -6.60 1.98
N ILE A 184 12.84 -6.21 0.75
CA ILE A 184 13.54 -5.19 -0.03
C ILE A 184 13.45 -3.83 0.66
N LEU A 185 12.26 -3.43 1.12
CA LEU A 185 12.07 -2.17 1.85
C LEU A 185 12.90 -2.17 3.13
N PHE A 186 12.90 -3.25 3.91
CA PHE A 186 13.74 -3.37 5.11
C PHE A 186 15.24 -3.23 4.78
N ALA A 187 15.72 -3.93 3.75
CA ALA A 187 17.11 -3.88 3.31
C ALA A 187 17.54 -2.48 2.82
N ILE A 188 16.62 -1.70 2.24
CA ILE A 188 16.87 -0.32 1.79
C ILE A 188 16.72 0.69 2.93
N SER A 189 15.74 0.50 3.81
CA SER A 189 15.45 1.43 4.92
C SER A 189 16.56 1.45 5.96
N MET A 190 17.19 0.32 6.27
CA MET A 190 18.32 0.25 7.21
C MET A 190 19.50 1.18 6.83
N PRO A 191 20.09 1.09 5.63
CA PRO A 191 21.18 1.98 5.25
C PRO A 191 20.72 3.44 5.13
N ILE A 192 19.50 3.70 4.64
CA ILE A 192 18.96 5.07 4.61
C ILE A 192 18.86 5.65 6.03
N PHE A 193 18.35 4.87 6.99
CA PHE A 193 18.25 5.29 8.38
C PHE A 193 19.63 5.62 8.97
N LEU A 194 20.63 4.78 8.73
CA LEU A 194 22.00 5.03 9.18
C LEU A 194 22.60 6.30 8.55
N ILE A 195 22.42 6.51 7.25
CA ILE A 195 22.87 7.71 6.54
C ILE A 195 22.21 8.96 7.14
N LEU A 196 20.90 8.93 7.35
CA LEU A 196 20.15 10.04 7.93
C LEU A 196 20.56 10.32 9.37
N PHE A 197 20.75 9.27 10.17
CA PHE A 197 21.24 9.39 11.55
C PHE A 197 22.59 10.11 11.59
N VAL A 198 23.56 9.66 10.79
CA VAL A 198 24.88 10.30 10.70
C VAL A 198 24.78 11.74 10.18
N ALA A 199 23.96 11.98 9.15
CA ALA A 199 23.76 13.33 8.61
C ALA A 199 23.18 14.30 9.63
N MET A 200 22.23 13.85 10.46
CA MET A 200 21.65 14.67 11.53
C MET A 200 22.68 15.05 12.60
N GLN A 201 23.64 14.18 12.89
CA GLN A 201 24.74 14.48 13.82
C GLN A 201 25.72 15.54 13.26
N ILE A 202 25.82 15.66 11.93
CA ILE A 202 26.67 16.67 11.27
C ILE A 202 25.94 18.01 11.17
N SER A 203 24.73 18.01 10.58
CA SER A 203 23.91 19.20 10.39
C SER A 203 22.48 18.84 10.00
N ALA A 204 21.50 19.48 10.65
CA ALA A 204 20.10 19.36 10.29
C ALA A 204 19.82 19.78 8.82
N ILE A 205 20.54 20.77 8.30
CA ILE A 205 20.38 21.23 6.91
C ILE A 205 20.80 20.12 5.94
N LEU A 206 21.93 19.45 6.21
CA LEU A 206 22.42 18.35 5.39
C LEU A 206 21.43 17.19 5.38
N ALA A 207 20.91 16.81 6.56
CA ALA A 207 19.89 15.76 6.66
C ALA A 207 18.64 16.11 5.83
N ASN A 208 18.14 17.35 5.92
CA ASN A 208 16.99 17.80 5.14
C ASN A 208 17.27 17.78 3.62
N LEU A 209 18.48 18.15 3.18
CA LEU A 209 18.87 18.05 1.77
C LEU A 209 18.89 16.59 1.30
N ILE A 210 19.42 15.67 2.11
CA ILE A 210 19.41 14.23 1.79
C ILE A 210 17.97 13.73 1.68
N VAL A 211 17.09 14.09 2.62
CA VAL A 211 15.65 13.75 2.57
C VAL A 211 15.00 14.29 1.29
N LEU A 212 15.32 15.51 0.86
CA LEU A 212 14.81 16.07 -0.39
C LEU A 212 15.25 15.23 -1.60
N PHE A 213 16.52 14.87 -1.70
CA PHE A 213 17.01 14.02 -2.81
C PHE A 213 16.41 12.61 -2.78
N LEU A 214 16.26 12.01 -1.59
CA LEU A 214 15.58 10.73 -1.44
C LEU A 214 14.11 10.82 -1.86
N ALA A 215 13.41 11.90 -1.50
CA ALA A 215 12.03 12.12 -1.90
C ALA A 215 11.90 12.26 -3.44
N LEU A 216 12.79 13.03 -4.08
CA LEU A 216 12.82 13.16 -5.54
C LEU A 216 13.14 11.83 -6.24
N GLY A 217 14.11 11.07 -5.71
CA GLY A 217 14.49 9.75 -6.23
C GLY A 217 13.45 8.66 -5.98
N SER A 218 12.60 8.82 -4.97
CA SER A 218 11.62 7.80 -4.56
C SER A 218 10.65 7.39 -5.66
N VAL A 219 10.35 8.29 -6.61
CA VAL A 219 9.45 8.03 -7.74
C VAL A 219 9.93 6.82 -8.56
N TRP A 220 11.24 6.67 -8.75
CA TRP A 220 11.83 5.54 -9.48
C TRP A 220 11.69 4.19 -8.77
N VAL A 221 11.45 4.21 -7.46
CA VAL A 221 11.23 3.02 -6.63
C VAL A 221 9.73 2.75 -6.46
N ILE A 222 8.96 3.79 -6.17
CA ILE A 222 7.52 3.71 -5.87
C ILE A 222 6.72 3.26 -7.09
N VAL A 223 6.95 3.87 -8.26
CA VAL A 223 6.16 3.57 -9.46
C VAL A 223 6.25 2.09 -9.89
N PRO A 224 7.44 1.47 -9.98
CA PRO A 224 7.49 0.05 -10.30
C PRO A 224 6.88 -0.81 -9.17
N ILE A 225 7.13 -0.51 -7.89
CA ILE A 225 6.50 -1.27 -6.79
C ILE A 225 4.98 -1.21 -6.86
N PHE A 226 4.42 -0.04 -7.17
CA PHE A 226 2.98 0.17 -7.31
C PHE A 226 2.35 -0.80 -8.32
N PHE A 227 3.06 -1.13 -9.39
CA PHE A 227 2.59 -2.04 -10.44
C PHE A 227 3.01 -3.51 -10.29
N TRP A 228 3.73 -3.90 -9.22
CA TRP A 228 4.18 -5.30 -9.03
C TRP A 228 3.04 -6.30 -8.94
N ALA A 229 1.91 -5.91 -8.36
CA ALA A 229 0.75 -6.80 -8.21
C ALA A 229 0.03 -6.99 -9.56
N HIS A 230 0.00 -5.97 -10.41
CA HIS A 230 -0.88 -5.90 -11.56
C HIS A 230 -0.64 -7.02 -12.58
N GLY A 231 0.62 -7.33 -12.90
CA GLY A 231 0.96 -8.42 -13.82
C GLY A 231 0.52 -9.81 -13.32
N VAL A 232 0.52 -10.03 -12.00
CA VAL A 232 0.02 -11.28 -11.39
C VAL A 232 -1.49 -11.40 -11.57
N PHE A 233 -2.25 -10.35 -11.24
CA PHE A 233 -3.71 -10.42 -11.24
C PHE A 233 -4.32 -10.34 -12.65
N LEU A 234 -3.63 -9.69 -13.60
CA LEU A 234 -4.12 -9.52 -14.97
C LEU A 234 -3.62 -10.61 -15.93
N ASP A 235 -2.32 -10.85 -15.94
CA ASP A 235 -1.65 -11.72 -16.91
C ASP A 235 -1.29 -13.10 -16.30
N GLN A 236 -1.71 -13.38 -15.06
CA GLN A 236 -1.39 -14.61 -14.31
C GLN A 236 0.12 -14.90 -14.22
N GLN A 237 0.93 -13.84 -14.26
CA GLN A 237 2.37 -13.93 -14.19
C GLN A 237 2.82 -14.44 -12.81
N ASN A 238 4.00 -15.06 -12.76
CA ASN A 238 4.66 -15.30 -11.48
C ASN A 238 5.25 -13.99 -10.92
N VAL A 239 5.60 -13.97 -9.64
CA VAL A 239 6.15 -12.78 -8.96
C VAL A 239 7.32 -12.15 -9.70
N LEU A 240 8.31 -12.94 -10.14
CA LEU A 240 9.52 -12.40 -10.78
C LEU A 240 9.20 -11.76 -12.13
N THR A 241 8.38 -12.42 -12.95
CA THR A 241 7.94 -11.88 -14.23
C THR A 241 7.13 -10.60 -14.01
N SER A 242 6.22 -10.56 -13.03
CA SER A 242 5.42 -9.37 -12.73
C SER A 242 6.26 -8.17 -12.29
N ILE A 243 7.29 -8.41 -11.48
CA ILE A 243 8.26 -7.38 -11.08
C ILE A 243 8.99 -6.84 -12.30
N LEU A 244 9.55 -7.72 -13.14
CA LEU A 244 10.28 -7.31 -14.35
C LEU A 244 9.37 -6.56 -15.34
N SER A 245 8.15 -7.04 -15.55
CA SER A 245 7.15 -6.37 -16.39
C SER A 245 6.79 -4.99 -15.86
N SER A 246 6.68 -4.82 -14.55
CA SER A 246 6.46 -3.51 -13.94
C SER A 246 7.64 -2.55 -14.18
N PHE A 247 8.89 -3.02 -14.03
CA PHE A 247 10.07 -2.22 -14.34
C PHE A 247 10.14 -1.83 -15.82
N GLN A 248 9.82 -2.76 -16.72
CA GLN A 248 9.77 -2.50 -18.16
C GLN A 248 8.68 -1.47 -18.49
N LEU A 249 7.47 -1.66 -17.97
CA LEU A 249 6.36 -0.72 -18.16
C LEU A 249 6.78 0.67 -17.70
N THR A 250 7.31 0.79 -16.48
CA THR A 250 7.75 2.08 -15.91
C THR A 250 8.78 2.74 -16.82
N ARG A 251 9.84 2.02 -17.22
CA ARG A 251 10.91 2.56 -18.09
C ARG A 251 10.38 3.16 -19.40
N PHE A 252 9.38 2.55 -20.03
CA PHE A 252 8.85 3.00 -21.33
C PHE A 252 7.73 4.04 -21.22
N THR A 253 7.24 4.32 -20.02
CA THR A 253 6.03 5.13 -19.81
C THR A 253 6.24 6.30 -18.86
N LEU A 254 7.45 6.46 -18.32
CA LEU A 254 7.86 7.68 -17.62
C LEU A 254 7.91 8.87 -18.60
N PRO A 255 7.40 10.05 -18.21
CA PRO A 255 6.91 10.42 -16.87
C PRO A 255 5.41 10.15 -16.64
N THR A 256 4.65 9.70 -17.65
CA THR A 256 3.19 9.55 -17.59
C THR A 256 2.74 8.59 -16.48
N SER A 257 3.42 7.45 -16.30
CA SER A 257 3.11 6.52 -15.20
C SER A 257 3.36 7.13 -13.81
N SER A 258 4.37 7.99 -13.66
CA SER A 258 4.59 8.71 -12.41
C SER A 258 3.46 9.69 -12.12
N LEU A 259 2.99 10.42 -13.13
CA LEU A 259 1.88 11.35 -12.96
C LEU A 259 0.58 10.62 -12.61
N PHE A 260 0.35 9.45 -13.20
CA PHE A 260 -0.78 8.59 -12.83
C PHE A 260 -0.71 8.17 -11.36
N VAL A 261 0.42 7.57 -10.96
CA VAL A 261 0.64 7.09 -9.59
C VAL A 261 0.56 8.23 -8.59
N LEU A 262 1.16 9.38 -8.88
CA LEU A 262 1.07 10.59 -8.06
C LEU A 262 -0.38 11.06 -7.91
N THR A 263 -1.15 11.05 -9.00
CA THR A 263 -2.58 11.43 -8.96
C THR A 263 -3.37 10.47 -8.08
N VAL A 264 -3.15 9.16 -8.21
CA VAL A 264 -3.78 8.15 -7.35
C VAL A 264 -3.43 8.38 -5.87
N PHE A 265 -2.16 8.63 -5.56
CA PHE A 265 -1.74 8.94 -4.19
C PHE A 265 -2.36 10.22 -3.65
N LEU A 266 -2.36 11.30 -4.44
CA LEU A 266 -2.91 12.60 -4.05
C LEU A 266 -4.42 12.50 -3.80
N LEU A 267 -5.16 11.82 -4.69
CA LEU A 267 -6.59 11.58 -4.51
C LEU A 267 -6.86 10.69 -3.31
N SER A 268 -6.14 9.58 -3.16
CA SER A 268 -6.31 8.66 -2.04
C SER A 268 -6.06 9.35 -0.70
N TYR A 269 -4.96 10.09 -0.57
CA TYR A 269 -4.61 10.83 0.64
C TYR A 269 -5.56 12.00 0.90
N GLY A 270 -5.79 12.85 -0.11
CA GLY A 270 -6.63 14.03 0.00
C GLY A 270 -8.09 13.71 0.33
N LEU A 271 -8.67 12.70 -0.32
CA LEU A 271 -10.04 12.28 0.00
C LEU A 271 -10.10 11.55 1.34
N SER A 272 -9.08 10.77 1.71
CA SER A 272 -9.03 10.17 3.05
C SER A 272 -9.04 11.21 4.17
N PHE A 273 -8.37 12.35 3.97
CA PHE A 273 -8.44 13.47 4.90
C PHE A 273 -9.88 13.99 5.06
N LEU A 274 -10.58 14.21 3.94
CA LEU A 274 -11.98 14.66 3.94
C LEU A 274 -12.90 13.65 4.65
N TRP A 275 -12.73 12.35 4.38
CA TRP A 275 -13.57 11.30 4.97
C TRP A 275 -13.35 11.08 6.47
N ARG A 276 -12.28 11.65 7.05
CA ARG A 276 -12.00 11.64 8.50
C ARG A 276 -12.52 12.85 9.26
N ILE A 277 -13.11 13.83 8.56
CA ILE A 277 -13.69 15.02 9.21
C ILE A 277 -14.76 14.65 10.27
N PRO A 278 -15.66 13.68 10.03
CA PRO A 278 -16.62 13.28 11.05
C PRO A 278 -15.94 12.78 12.33
N ALA A 279 -16.41 13.25 13.49
CA ALA A 279 -15.94 12.78 14.78
C ALA A 279 -16.12 11.27 14.93
N GLN A 280 -15.14 10.57 15.48
CA GLN A 280 -15.09 9.10 15.51
C GLN A 280 -16.18 8.44 16.36
N ASP A 281 -16.80 9.20 17.27
CA ASP A 281 -17.95 8.84 18.10
C ASP A 281 -19.31 9.17 17.45
N SER A 282 -19.30 9.70 16.22
CA SER A 282 -20.50 10.05 15.46
C SER A 282 -20.86 9.00 14.42
N TRP A 283 -22.16 8.74 14.26
CA TRP A 283 -22.67 7.90 13.15
C TRP A 283 -22.37 8.47 11.76
N LEU A 284 -22.05 9.77 11.66
CA LEU A 284 -21.63 10.37 10.39
C LEU A 284 -20.34 9.74 9.84
N THR A 285 -19.51 9.12 10.68
CA THR A 285 -18.32 8.35 10.26
C THR A 285 -18.68 7.19 9.33
N LEU A 286 -19.90 6.64 9.37
CA LEU A 286 -20.35 5.62 8.40
C LEU A 286 -20.29 6.13 6.96
N VAL A 287 -20.68 7.40 6.73
CA VAL A 287 -20.61 8.03 5.41
C VAL A 287 -19.15 8.16 4.97
N GLY A 288 -18.25 8.52 5.91
CA GLY A 288 -16.81 8.55 5.68
C GLY A 288 -16.23 7.18 5.32
N ILE A 289 -16.62 6.13 6.04
CA ILE A 289 -16.22 4.75 5.78
C ILE A 289 -16.67 4.30 4.39
N PHE A 290 -17.94 4.55 4.03
CA PHE A 290 -18.49 4.20 2.74
C PHE A 290 -17.78 4.95 1.60
N GLY A 291 -17.66 6.28 1.74
CA GLY A 291 -16.99 7.14 0.76
C GLY A 291 -15.53 6.75 0.54
N HIS A 292 -14.78 6.51 1.62
CA HIS A 292 -13.39 6.04 1.54
C HIS A 292 -13.28 4.66 0.88
N SER A 293 -14.15 3.71 1.26
CA SER A 293 -14.15 2.36 0.67
C SER A 293 -14.43 2.42 -0.83
N PHE A 294 -15.40 3.23 -1.26
CA PHE A 294 -15.70 3.43 -2.68
C PHE A 294 -14.52 4.05 -3.44
N VAL A 295 -13.99 5.18 -2.95
CA VAL A 295 -12.91 5.93 -3.62
C VAL A 295 -11.64 5.10 -3.75
N THR A 296 -11.22 4.42 -2.68
CA THR A 296 -9.98 3.63 -2.71
C THR A 296 -10.12 2.40 -3.59
N THR A 297 -11.29 1.76 -3.62
CA THR A 297 -11.60 0.66 -4.54
C THR A 297 -11.60 1.15 -5.99
N ALA A 298 -12.21 2.30 -6.27
CA ALA A 298 -12.24 2.91 -7.60
C ALA A 298 -10.83 3.25 -8.10
N LEU A 299 -9.99 3.86 -7.26
CA LEU A 299 -8.60 4.17 -7.62
C LEU A 299 -7.75 2.90 -7.85
N LEU A 300 -8.01 1.82 -7.09
CA LEU A 300 -7.38 0.53 -7.35
C LEU A 300 -7.85 -0.04 -8.69
N ALA A 301 -9.14 0.01 -9.01
CA ALA A 301 -9.67 -0.39 -10.32
C ALA A 301 -9.04 0.43 -11.46
N SER A 302 -8.92 1.76 -11.29
CA SER A 302 -8.26 2.65 -12.24
C SER A 302 -6.82 2.23 -12.49
N SER A 303 -6.11 1.75 -11.47
CA SER A 303 -4.73 1.28 -11.63
C SER A 303 -4.61 0.00 -12.45
N PHE A 304 -5.59 -0.92 -12.34
CA PHE A 304 -5.67 -2.10 -13.20
C PHE A 304 -5.96 -1.75 -14.65
N ILE A 305 -6.92 -0.85 -14.88
CA ILE A 305 -7.27 -0.37 -16.22
C ILE A 305 -6.07 0.34 -16.85
N TYR A 306 -5.43 1.25 -16.11
CA TYR A 306 -4.24 1.95 -16.57
C TYR A 306 -3.10 0.98 -16.92
N TYR A 307 -2.80 0.03 -16.05
CA TYR A 307 -1.75 -0.96 -16.30
C TYR A 307 -2.04 -1.80 -17.54
N TYR A 308 -3.29 -2.25 -17.71
CA TYR A 308 -3.71 -3.03 -18.88
C TYR A 308 -3.54 -2.21 -20.17
N ASP A 309 -4.16 -1.04 -20.24
CA ASP A 309 -4.12 -0.19 -21.43
C ASP A 309 -2.67 0.21 -21.76
N MET A 310 -1.89 0.61 -20.76
CA MET A 310 -0.51 1.02 -20.98
C MET A 310 0.39 -0.15 -21.40
N SER A 311 0.18 -1.35 -20.84
CA SER A 311 0.91 -2.54 -21.27
C SER A 311 0.59 -2.92 -22.72
N THR A 312 -0.67 -2.82 -23.13
CA THR A 312 -1.06 -3.05 -24.54
C THR A 312 -0.46 -2.01 -25.47
N TRP A 313 -0.43 -0.74 -25.05
CA TRP A 313 0.19 0.34 -25.82
C TRP A 313 1.69 0.11 -25.99
N VAL A 314 2.43 -0.17 -24.90
CA VAL A 314 3.88 -0.45 -24.96
C VAL A 314 4.17 -1.63 -25.89
N ARG A 315 3.41 -2.72 -25.81
CA ARG A 315 3.57 -3.87 -26.72
C ARG A 315 3.39 -3.46 -28.18
N ALA A 316 2.32 -2.74 -28.51
CA ALA A 316 2.05 -2.27 -29.87
C ALA A 316 3.12 -1.29 -30.40
N VAL A 317 3.65 -0.42 -29.55
CA VAL A 317 4.75 0.49 -29.91
C VAL A 317 6.03 -0.29 -30.18
N LEU A 318 6.40 -1.23 -29.30
CA LEU A 318 7.61 -2.05 -29.46
C LEU A 318 7.55 -2.93 -30.72
N GLU A 319 6.39 -3.50 -31.05
CA GLU A 319 6.20 -4.28 -32.28
C GLU A 319 6.41 -3.45 -33.55
N LYS A 320 5.93 -2.20 -33.58
CA LYS A 320 6.12 -1.29 -34.73
C LYS A 320 7.56 -0.81 -34.89
N ILE A 321 8.29 -0.67 -33.78
CA ILE A 321 9.70 -0.25 -33.75
C ILE A 321 10.63 -1.42 -34.06
N ARG A 322 10.22 -2.67 -33.80
CA ARG A 322 11.05 -3.85 -34.09
C ARG A 322 11.34 -3.93 -35.60
N PRO A 323 12.62 -4.00 -36.03
CA PRO A 323 12.96 -4.15 -37.44
C PRO A 323 12.46 -5.52 -37.95
N ASN A 324 11.85 -5.52 -39.14
CA ASN A 324 11.19 -6.66 -39.80
C ASN A 324 12.17 -7.76 -40.30
N ASN A 325 13.29 -8.01 -39.61
CA ASN A 325 14.39 -8.84 -40.15
C ASN A 325 14.40 -10.30 -39.69
N VAL A 326 13.29 -10.87 -39.21
CA VAL A 326 13.25 -12.29 -38.84
C VAL A 326 11.99 -13.01 -39.32
N ILE A 327 11.61 -12.86 -40.61
CA ILE A 327 10.93 -13.93 -41.38
C ILE A 327 11.27 -13.73 -42.87
N LYS A 328 12.51 -14.03 -43.26
CA LYS A 328 12.85 -14.47 -44.62
C LYS A 328 14.07 -15.38 -44.50
N GLN A 329 13.83 -16.63 -44.10
CA GLN A 329 14.70 -17.78 -44.40
C GLN A 329 14.03 -19.06 -43.92
N ALA A 330 13.26 -19.68 -44.81
CA ALA A 330 13.34 -21.10 -45.17
C ALA A 330 12.62 -21.27 -46.50
#